data_AF-A0A7V2H802-F1
#
_entry.id   AF-A0A7V2H802-F1
#
_cell.length_a   1.000
_cell.length_b   1.000
_cell.length_c   1.000
_cell.angle_alpha   90.00
_cell.angle_beta   90.00
_cell.angle_gamma   90.00
#
_symmetry.space_group_name_H-M   'P 1'
#
loop_
_entity.id
_entity.type
_entity.pdbx_description
1 polymer ?
#
loop_
_entity_poly.entity_id
_entity_poly.type
_entity_poly.pdbx_seq_one_letter_code
_entity_poly.pdbx_strand_id
1 'polypeptide(L)'
;MSESQRQRWLKYGANVVVSSILVIALAAVVIYLASLRPRRIDTTAGGLYSLRPQTLSVIRDNSKPVKIVSLHKLPQPPRDATRDEMRAWEESNAEAAQRVQVLRDLLAEYRSKGRNIEVDAIDTLKEPAKEDALIREVEQKYGGEIKAYKDFL
;
A
#
# COMPACT_ATOMS: atom_id res chain seq x y z
N MET A 1 -50.20 -24.04 -35.69
CA MET A 1 -49.79 -22.62 -35.74
C MET A 1 -48.36 -22.52 -35.26
N SER A 2 -47.40 -22.24 -36.14
CA SER A 2 -45.98 -22.11 -35.79
C SER A 2 -45.70 -20.72 -35.20
N GLU A 3 -45.09 -20.68 -34.03
CA GLU A 3 -44.74 -19.43 -33.34
C GLU A 3 -43.71 -18.62 -34.16
N SER A 4 -43.93 -17.31 -34.29
CA SER A 4 -43.06 -16.41 -35.07
C SER A 4 -41.67 -16.29 -34.44
N GLN A 5 -40.62 -16.33 -35.26
CA GLN A 5 -39.22 -16.15 -34.83
C GLN A 5 -39.01 -14.87 -34.00
N ARG A 6 -39.77 -13.82 -34.30
CA ARG A 6 -39.75 -12.53 -33.56
C ARG A 6 -40.26 -12.67 -32.14
N GLN A 7 -41.28 -13.52 -31.93
CA GLN A 7 -41.89 -13.78 -30.63
C GLN A 7 -40.96 -14.62 -29.74
N ARG A 8 -40.22 -15.55 -30.34
CA ARG A 8 -39.16 -16.32 -29.67
C ARG A 8 -37.98 -15.42 -29.29
N TRP A 9 -37.53 -14.54 -30.19
CA TRP A 9 -36.49 -13.55 -29.89
C TRP A 9 -36.87 -12.61 -28.74
N LEU A 10 -38.12 -12.14 -28.69
CA LEU A 10 -38.59 -11.30 -27.57
C LEU A 10 -38.68 -12.08 -26.26
N LYS A 11 -39.21 -13.32 -26.26
CA LYS A 11 -39.34 -14.13 -25.04
C LYS A 11 -37.98 -14.60 -24.50
N TYR A 12 -37.10 -15.11 -25.37
CA TYR A 12 -35.82 -15.66 -24.94
C TYR A 12 -34.69 -14.62 -24.91
N GLY A 13 -34.70 -13.64 -25.82
CA GLY A 13 -33.72 -12.56 -25.86
C GLY A 13 -33.84 -11.60 -24.67
N ALA A 14 -35.06 -11.33 -24.18
CA ALA A 14 -35.24 -10.52 -22.97
C ALA A 14 -34.60 -11.18 -21.73
N ASN A 15 -34.76 -12.51 -21.57
CA ASN A 15 -34.11 -13.24 -20.49
C ASN A 15 -32.59 -13.18 -20.58
N VAL A 16 -32.03 -13.27 -21.78
CA VAL A 16 -30.58 -13.16 -21.99
C VAL A 16 -30.09 -11.77 -21.61
N VAL A 17 -30.78 -10.70 -22.01
CA VAL A 17 -30.41 -9.33 -21.66
C VAL A 17 -30.48 -9.11 -20.15
N VAL A 18 -31.56 -9.53 -19.50
CA VAL A 18 -31.72 -9.41 -18.03
C VAL A 18 -30.65 -10.21 -17.30
N SER A 19 -30.38 -11.44 -17.74
CA SER A 19 -29.34 -12.29 -17.13
C SER A 19 -27.95 -11.68 -17.32
N SER A 20 -27.64 -11.13 -18.49
CA SER A 20 -26.37 -10.43 -18.74
C SER A 20 -26.19 -9.21 -17.84
N ILE A 21 -27.23 -8.39 -17.68
CA ILE A 21 -27.18 -7.23 -16.75
C ILE A 21 -26.95 -7.70 -15.32
N LEU A 22 -27.64 -8.76 -14.89
CA LEU A 22 -27.49 -9.33 -13.55
C LEU A 22 -26.05 -9.80 -13.30
N VAL A 23 -25.44 -10.49 -14.26
CA VAL A 23 -24.04 -10.94 -14.17
C VAL A 23 -23.07 -9.75 -14.06
N ILE A 24 -23.27 -8.71 -14.87
CA ILE A 24 -22.44 -7.49 -14.82
C ILE A 24 -22.57 -6.80 -13.45
N ALA A 25 -23.80 -6.67 -12.94
CA ALA A 25 -24.04 -6.06 -11.64
C ALA A 25 -23.38 -6.88 -10.51
N LEU A 26 -23.50 -8.21 -10.55
CA LEU A 26 -22.86 -9.10 -9.56
C LEU A 26 -21.33 -9.00 -9.63
N ALA A 27 -20.75 -8.95 -10.82
CA ALA A 27 -19.31 -8.74 -11.00
C ALA A 27 -18.86 -7.39 -10.42
N ALA A 28 -19.60 -6.31 -10.66
CA ALA A 28 -19.30 -5.00 -10.08
C ALA A 28 -19.33 -5.02 -8.55
N VAL A 29 -20.31 -5.71 -7.95
CA VAL A 29 -20.39 -5.89 -6.49
C VAL A 29 -19.19 -6.68 -5.96
N VAL A 30 -18.81 -7.78 -6.61
CA VAL A 30 -17.64 -8.57 -6.21
C VAL A 30 -16.36 -7.75 -6.29
N ILE A 31 -16.17 -6.99 -7.38
CA ILE A 31 -15.01 -6.10 -7.55
C ILE A 31 -14.99 -5.02 -6.47
N TYR A 32 -16.13 -4.41 -6.16
CA TYR A 32 -16.26 -3.41 -5.12
C TYR A 32 -15.95 -3.98 -3.72
N LEU A 33 -16.47 -5.16 -3.39
CA LEU A 33 -16.18 -5.80 -2.11
C LEU A 33 -14.70 -6.21 -1.99
N ALA A 34 -14.11 -6.69 -3.08
CA ALA A 34 -12.69 -7.04 -3.13
C ALA A 34 -11.78 -5.81 -2.95
N SER A 35 -12.17 -4.65 -3.49
CA SER A 35 -11.39 -3.42 -3.38
C SER A 35 -11.43 -2.78 -1.98
N LEU A 36 -12.46 -3.06 -1.17
CA LEU A 36 -12.57 -2.55 0.21
C LEU A 36 -11.55 -3.15 1.18
N ARG A 37 -11.10 -4.40 0.95
CA ARG A 37 -10.13 -5.09 1.82
C ARG A 37 -9.09 -5.84 0.99
N PRO A 38 -8.12 -5.15 0.39
CA PRO A 38 -7.01 -5.79 -0.30
C PRO A 38 -6.12 -6.51 0.74
N ARG A 39 -6.48 -7.75 1.07
CA ARG A 39 -5.64 -8.65 1.86
C ARG A 39 -4.64 -9.29 0.91
N ARG A 40 -3.37 -8.91 1.04
CA ARG A 40 -2.27 -9.61 0.39
C ARG A 40 -1.93 -10.85 1.22
N ILE A 41 -2.10 -12.01 0.63
CA ILE A 41 -1.67 -13.29 1.20
C ILE A 41 -0.41 -13.67 0.44
N ASP A 42 0.71 -13.80 1.15
CA ASP A 42 1.95 -14.28 0.56
C ASP A 42 1.85 -15.80 0.35
N THR A 43 1.85 -16.21 -0.90
CA THR A 43 1.75 -17.62 -1.31
C THR A 43 3.11 -18.25 -1.57
N THR A 44 4.22 -17.56 -1.29
CA THR A 44 5.57 -18.13 -1.44
C THR A 44 5.85 -19.15 -0.34
N ALA A 45 6.56 -20.23 -0.66
CA ALA A 45 6.81 -21.35 0.27
C ALA A 45 7.49 -20.95 1.59
N GLY A 46 8.20 -19.81 1.60
CA GLY A 46 8.89 -19.27 2.78
C GLY A 46 8.33 -17.95 3.31
N GLY A 47 7.25 -17.42 2.74
CA GLY A 47 6.77 -16.08 3.09
C GLY A 47 7.82 -14.99 2.83
N LEU A 48 8.48 -15.03 1.66
CA LEU A 48 9.60 -14.16 1.30
C LEU A 48 9.25 -12.67 1.29
N TYR A 49 7.97 -12.35 1.13
CA TYR A 49 7.43 -10.99 1.13
C TYR A 49 6.57 -10.73 2.37
N SER A 50 6.77 -11.54 3.41
CA SER A 50 6.12 -11.43 4.71
C SER A 50 7.14 -11.23 5.83
N LEU A 51 6.68 -10.63 6.93
CA LEU A 51 7.41 -10.58 8.17
C LEU A 51 7.71 -12.00 8.66
N ARG A 52 8.96 -12.21 9.07
CA ARG A 52 9.40 -13.48 9.64
C ARG A 52 8.56 -13.81 10.87
N PRO A 53 8.29 -15.09 11.16
CA PRO A 53 7.53 -15.51 12.34
C PRO A 53 8.07 -14.94 13.66
N GLN A 54 9.41 -14.82 13.77
CA GLN A 54 10.08 -14.21 14.91
C GLN A 54 9.75 -12.72 15.08
N THR A 55 9.62 -11.97 13.98
CA THR A 55 9.22 -10.56 14.05
C THR A 55 7.77 -10.44 14.49
N LEU A 56 6.91 -11.33 13.99
CA LEU A 56 5.48 -11.37 14.33
C LEU A 56 5.24 -11.59 15.83
N SER A 57 6.01 -12.47 16.48
CA SER A 57 5.87 -12.68 17.93
C SER A 57 6.24 -11.45 18.74
N VAL A 58 7.23 -10.66 18.29
CA VAL A 58 7.64 -9.42 18.97
C VAL A 58 6.60 -8.31 18.80
N ILE A 59 6.07 -8.13 17.59
CA ILE A 59 5.20 -6.98 17.30
C ILE A 59 3.73 -7.19 17.68
N ARG A 60 3.28 -8.44 17.86
CA ARG A 60 1.88 -8.75 18.17
C ARG A 60 1.53 -8.38 19.62
N ASP A 61 2.47 -8.53 20.53
CA ASP A 61 2.23 -8.38 21.98
C ASP A 61 2.77 -7.03 22.51
N ASN A 62 2.87 -6.04 21.63
CA ASN A 62 3.39 -4.72 21.97
C ASN A 62 2.41 -3.92 22.84
N SER A 63 2.81 -3.66 24.09
CA SER A 63 1.98 -2.99 25.10
C SER A 63 1.93 -1.47 24.95
N LYS A 64 2.97 -0.87 24.38
CA LYS A 64 3.08 0.59 24.17
C LYS A 64 2.92 0.93 22.68
N PRO A 65 2.38 2.12 22.35
CA PRO A 65 2.35 2.57 20.97
C PRO A 65 3.76 2.72 20.41
N VAL A 66 4.01 2.10 19.25
CA VAL A 66 5.27 2.18 18.52
C VAL A 66 5.02 2.81 17.17
N LYS A 67 5.79 3.84 16.85
CA LYS A 67 5.75 4.55 15.58
C LYS A 67 6.99 4.17 14.77
N ILE A 68 6.79 3.53 13.61
CA ILE A 68 7.85 3.16 12.68
C ILE A 68 7.84 4.17 11.53
N VAL A 69 8.89 4.97 11.41
CA VAL A 69 9.00 5.97 10.35
C VAL A 69 10.12 5.57 9.41
N SER A 70 9.83 5.55 8.11
CA SER A 70 10.85 5.34 7.09
C SER A 70 11.12 6.62 6.31
N LEU A 71 12.40 6.96 6.20
CA LEU A 71 12.89 8.07 5.40
C LEU A 71 13.43 7.53 4.08
N HIS A 72 12.96 8.08 2.97
CA HIS A 72 13.43 7.72 1.64
C HIS A 72 13.55 8.96 0.76
N LYS A 73 14.37 8.85 -0.29
CA LYS A 73 14.53 9.87 -1.32
C LYS A 73 13.98 9.31 -2.61
N LEU A 74 12.81 9.79 -3.03
CA LEU A 74 12.32 9.45 -4.35
C LEU A 74 12.66 10.61 -5.29
N PRO A 75 13.46 10.37 -6.35
CA PRO A 75 13.65 11.36 -7.40
C PRO A 75 12.29 11.84 -7.90
N GLN A 76 12.20 13.13 -8.25
CA GLN A 76 10.97 13.68 -8.81
C GLN A 76 11.09 13.78 -10.33
N PRO A 77 9.99 13.53 -11.06
CA PRO A 77 9.97 13.77 -12.49
C PRO A 77 10.19 15.27 -12.78
N PRO A 78 10.84 15.62 -13.89
CA PRO A 78 10.92 17.01 -14.32
C PRO A 78 9.51 17.57 -14.50
N ARG A 79 9.28 18.80 -13.99
CA ARG A 79 7.94 19.40 -13.94
C ARG A 79 7.30 19.58 -15.32
N ASP A 80 8.12 19.89 -16.32
CA ASP A 80 7.68 20.20 -17.67
C ASP A 80 8.17 19.16 -18.69
N ALA A 81 8.38 17.92 -18.26
CA ALA A 81 8.85 16.84 -19.12
C ALA A 81 7.84 16.55 -20.24
N THR A 82 8.36 16.44 -21.46
CA THR A 82 7.63 15.84 -22.58
C THR A 82 7.30 14.37 -22.30
N ARG A 83 6.38 13.78 -23.07
CA ARG A 83 5.98 12.38 -22.89
C ARG A 83 7.15 11.40 -23.00
N ASP A 84 8.12 11.67 -23.87
CA ASP A 84 9.27 10.79 -24.07
C ASP A 84 10.32 10.97 -22.97
N GLU A 85 10.52 12.20 -22.48
CA GLU A 85 11.34 12.46 -21.29
C GLU A 85 10.74 11.82 -20.03
N MET A 86 9.41 11.84 -19.89
CA MET A 86 8.73 11.17 -18.79
C MET A 86 8.97 9.67 -18.81
N ARG A 87 8.88 9.03 -19.98
CA ARG A 87 9.17 7.59 -20.14
C ARG A 87 10.62 7.26 -19.78
N ALA A 88 11.57 8.03 -20.28
CA ALA A 88 12.99 7.85 -19.97
C ALA A 88 13.27 8.06 -18.47
N TRP A 89 12.58 9.02 -17.84
CA TRP A 89 12.65 9.24 -16.41
C TRP A 89 12.08 8.07 -15.62
N GLU A 90 10.90 7.55 -15.99
CA GLU A 90 10.28 6.40 -15.34
C GLU A 90 11.19 5.16 -15.43
N GLU A 91 11.77 4.90 -16.60
CA GLU A 91 12.66 3.76 -16.81
C GLU A 91 13.95 3.87 -15.97
N SER A 92 14.58 5.05 -15.94
CA SER A 92 15.79 5.28 -15.15
C SER A 92 15.54 5.27 -13.63
N ASN A 93 14.32 5.56 -13.18
CA ASN A 93 13.95 5.61 -11.76
C ASN A 93 13.07 4.43 -11.31
N ALA A 94 12.80 3.46 -12.20
CA ALA A 94 11.93 2.33 -11.93
C ALA A 94 12.38 1.53 -10.70
N GLU A 95 13.70 1.32 -10.57
CA GLU A 95 14.26 0.59 -9.43
C GLU A 95 14.05 1.35 -8.11
N ALA A 96 14.24 2.67 -8.10
CA ALA A 96 14.00 3.50 -6.92
C ALA A 96 12.52 3.47 -6.51
N ALA A 97 11.61 3.60 -7.48
CA ALA A 97 10.17 3.48 -7.26
C ALA A 97 9.78 2.10 -6.71
N GLN A 98 10.38 1.03 -7.25
CA GLN A 98 10.14 -0.34 -6.79
C GLN A 98 10.62 -0.55 -5.35
N ARG A 99 11.81 -0.05 -4.99
CA ARG A 99 12.31 -0.12 -3.61
C ARG A 99 11.36 0.57 -2.62
N VAL A 100 10.86 1.75 -2.97
CA VAL A 100 9.89 2.49 -2.15
C VAL A 100 8.59 1.72 -2.03
N GLN A 101 8.12 1.08 -3.09
CA GLN A 101 6.93 0.24 -3.04
C GLN A 101 7.13 -0.97 -2.10
N VAL A 102 8.24 -1.68 -2.21
CA VAL A 102 8.57 -2.81 -1.32
C VAL A 102 8.63 -2.36 0.15
N LEU A 103 9.23 -1.21 0.41
CA LEU A 103 9.28 -0.62 1.74
C LEU A 103 7.87 -0.30 2.28
N ARG A 104 7.01 0.31 1.45
CA ARG A 104 5.63 0.61 1.84
C ARG A 104 4.83 -0.66 2.12
N ASP A 105 5.02 -1.69 1.31
CA ASP A 105 4.39 -3.00 1.49
C ASP A 105 4.84 -3.62 2.82
N LEU A 106 6.13 -3.55 3.14
CA LEU A 106 6.68 -4.02 4.42
C LEU A 106 6.09 -3.25 5.62
N LEU A 107 6.03 -1.91 5.56
CA LEU A 107 5.44 -1.08 6.61
C LEU A 107 3.94 -1.37 6.81
N ALA A 108 3.21 -1.55 5.71
CA ALA A 108 1.80 -1.93 5.77
C ALA A 108 1.62 -3.27 6.48
N GLU A 109 2.55 -4.20 6.31
CA GLU A 109 2.53 -5.48 7.01
C GLU A 109 2.75 -5.32 8.51
N TYR A 110 3.72 -4.51 8.94
CA TYR A 110 3.92 -4.16 10.35
C TYR A 110 2.65 -3.57 10.98
N ARG A 111 1.99 -2.64 10.28
CA ARG A 111 0.74 -2.01 10.74
C ARG A 111 -0.40 -3.02 10.83
N SER A 112 -0.52 -3.91 9.86
CA SER A 112 -1.66 -4.84 9.78
C SER A 112 -1.56 -6.02 10.74
N LYS A 113 -0.34 -6.47 11.04
CA LYS A 113 -0.08 -7.64 11.89
C LYS A 113 0.33 -7.29 13.32
N GLY A 114 0.88 -6.09 13.55
CA GLY A 114 1.30 -5.62 14.87
C GLY A 114 0.18 -4.94 15.65
N ARG A 115 0.28 -4.94 16.98
CA ARG A 115 -0.62 -4.21 17.86
C ARG A 115 -0.02 -2.86 18.23
N ASN A 116 -0.83 -1.80 18.21
CA ASN A 116 -0.41 -0.43 18.55
C ASN A 116 0.77 0.07 17.70
N ILE A 117 0.84 -0.34 16.42
CA ILE A 117 1.89 0.10 15.51
C ILE A 117 1.32 1.14 14.55
N GLU A 118 1.92 2.33 14.60
CA GLU A 118 1.75 3.37 13.60
C GLU A 118 2.93 3.33 12.64
N VAL A 119 2.66 3.52 11.34
CA VAL A 119 3.71 3.55 10.32
C VAL A 119 3.57 4.82 9.49
N ASP A 120 4.71 5.42 9.16
CA ASP A 120 4.80 6.57 8.27
C ASP A 120 5.98 6.43 7.30
N ALA A 121 5.82 6.96 6.10
CA ALA A 121 6.84 6.91 5.06
C ALA A 121 7.02 8.32 4.50
N ILE A 122 8.12 8.97 4.89
CA ILE A 122 8.43 10.36 4.54
C ILE A 122 9.40 10.36 3.37
N ASP A 123 9.01 11.07 2.31
CA ASP A 123 9.91 11.40 1.22
C ASP A 123 10.64 12.70 1.57
N THR A 124 11.93 12.63 1.87
CA THR A 124 12.72 13.77 2.34
C THR A 124 12.87 14.86 1.27
N LEU A 125 12.77 14.51 -0.01
CA LEU A 125 12.88 15.47 -1.11
C LEU A 125 11.57 16.23 -1.34
N LYS A 126 10.44 15.56 -1.10
CA LYS A 126 9.11 16.13 -1.30
C LYS A 126 8.56 16.79 -0.04
N GLU A 127 8.90 16.27 1.13
CA GLU A 127 8.31 16.63 2.42
C GLU A 127 9.38 16.97 3.48
N PRO A 128 10.30 17.92 3.22
CA PRO A 128 11.39 18.26 4.17
C PRO A 128 10.87 18.70 5.54
N ALA A 129 9.74 19.41 5.58
CA ALA A 129 9.12 19.84 6.83
C ALA A 129 8.69 18.67 7.74
N LYS A 130 8.34 17.51 7.18
CA LYS A 130 8.01 16.31 7.97
C LYS A 130 9.25 15.65 8.55
N GLU A 131 10.36 15.67 7.82
CA GLU A 131 11.65 15.24 8.33
C GLU A 131 12.08 16.11 9.51
N ASP A 132 12.03 17.44 9.38
CA ASP A 132 12.33 18.36 10.47
C ASP A 132 11.41 18.16 11.69
N ALA A 133 10.12 17.88 11.44
CA ALA A 133 9.17 17.56 12.50
C ALA A 133 9.53 16.25 13.22
N LEU A 134 9.93 15.21 12.47
CA LEU A 134 10.39 13.95 13.03
C LEU A 134 11.65 14.14 13.89
N ILE A 135 12.62 14.90 13.40
CA ILE A 135 13.86 15.19 14.13
C ILE A 135 13.53 15.86 15.47
N ARG A 136 12.69 16.90 15.46
CA ARG A 136 12.26 17.58 16.69
C ARG A 136 11.50 16.66 17.64
N GLU A 137 10.61 15.80 17.12
CA GLU A 137 9.88 14.81 17.93
C GLU A 137 10.85 13.85 18.65
N VAL A 138 11.86 13.34 17.92
CA VAL A 138 12.87 12.44 18.47
C VAL A 138 13.76 13.15 19.49
N GLU A 139 14.22 14.37 19.19
CA GLU A 139 15.02 15.19 20.12
C GLU A 139 14.26 15.52 21.40
N GLN A 140 12.98 15.89 21.31
CA GLN A 140 12.17 16.18 22.49
C GLN A 140 11.95 14.94 23.36
N LYS A 141 11.73 13.79 22.72
CA LYS A 141 11.40 12.54 23.42
C LYS A 141 12.61 11.82 24.00
N TYR A 142 13.76 11.89 23.33
CA TYR A 142 14.95 11.12 23.68
C TYR A 142 16.22 11.96 23.88
N GLY A 143 16.21 13.26 23.59
CA GLY A 143 17.39 14.12 23.69
C GLY A 143 17.97 14.22 25.11
N GLY A 144 17.13 14.11 26.14
CA GLY A 144 17.58 14.01 27.53
C GLY A 144 18.35 12.73 27.84
N GLU A 145 17.91 11.60 27.28
CA GLU A 145 18.57 10.30 27.45
C GLU A 145 19.89 10.23 26.67
N ILE A 146 19.94 10.82 25.47
CA ILE A 146 21.16 10.90 24.66
C ILE A 146 22.24 11.73 25.37
N LYS A 147 21.83 12.83 26.03
CA LYS A 147 22.76 13.66 26.81
C LYS A 147 23.27 12.89 28.04
N ALA A 148 22.39 12.23 28.78
CA ALA A 148 22.78 11.39 29.92
C ALA A 148 23.73 10.25 29.52
N TYR A 149 23.54 9.64 28.35
CA TYR A 149 24.43 8.61 27.83
C TYR A 149 25.79 9.15 27.39
N LYS A 150 25.83 10.35 26.79
CA LYS A 150 27.07 11.05 26.44
C LYS A 150 27.86 11.54 27.65
N ASP A 151 27.17 11.95 28.71
CA ASP A 151 27.80 12.40 29.96
C ASP A 151 28.32 11.22 30.82
N PHE A 152 27.88 9.98 30.54
CA PHE A 152 28.33 8.75 31.22
C PHE A 152 29.54 8.09 30.56
N LEU A 153 29.84 8.42 29.30
CA LEU A 153 31.00 7.93 28.53
C LEU A 153 32.21 8.86 28.71
#